data_AF-A0A3R7J9C2-F1
#
_entry.id   AF-A0A3R7J9C2-F1
#
_cell.length_a   1.000
_cell.length_b   1.000
_cell.length_c   1.000
_cell.angle_alpha   90.00
_cell.angle_beta   90.00
_cell.angle_gamma   90.00
#
_symmetry.space_group_name_H-M   'P 1'
#
loop_
_entity.id
_entity.type
_entity.pdbx_description
1 polymer ?
#
loop_
_entity_poly.entity_id
_entity_poly.type
_entity_poly.pdbx_seq_one_letter_code
_entity_poly.pdbx_strand_id
1 'polypeptide(L)'
;MSVAVFRVKPDAAALWKHHQLWDHSVKEHVTLYNIKQFAEHYQVTLCFTCSNVASFYIPPNISESYPVSALEDIVAKFLQNYEYTWKWLISYHEKALMTQFSSKNPTSQSVGTAAPKLSEILNDLETVLDLASPLSPRNPIHADMQTFDEMETVSTVPNRDDLYQLVQSYRALYFDFYYITDELVWYGVRGNAVRHSLALADLAYGVVFNHEVFQTFVGDARTSTDPVDIVAFPRLLLPWIRQLGHFLSFFPENQEATQPLRQVYEQLRKFEA
;
A
#
# COMPACT_ATOMS: atom_id res chain seq x y z
N MET A 1 4.92 31.01 -3.86
CA MET A 1 5.03 29.58 -4.24
C MET A 1 6.51 29.23 -4.33
N SER A 2 6.95 28.22 -3.57
CA SER A 2 8.33 27.73 -3.63
C SER A 2 8.38 26.62 -4.68
N VAL A 3 9.13 26.82 -5.77
CA VAL A 3 9.36 25.78 -6.78
C VAL A 3 10.57 24.96 -6.34
N ALA A 4 10.38 23.66 -6.12
CA ALA A 4 11.48 22.73 -5.93
C ALA A 4 11.91 22.17 -7.30
N VAL A 5 13.19 22.28 -7.65
CA VAL A 5 13.73 21.76 -8.91
C VAL A 5 14.62 20.57 -8.59
N PHE A 6 14.23 19.38 -9.05
CA PHE A 6 15.04 18.17 -8.96
C PHE A 6 15.86 18.00 -10.24
N ARG A 7 17.16 17.73 -10.09
CA ARG A 7 18.05 17.40 -11.21
C ARG A 7 18.49 15.95 -11.07
N VAL A 8 17.97 15.10 -11.95
CA VAL A 8 18.41 13.71 -12.08
C VAL A 8 19.64 13.66 -12.97
N LYS A 9 20.71 12.99 -12.50
CA LYS A 9 21.92 12.75 -13.29
C LYS A 9 22.25 11.26 -13.24
N PRO A 10 22.34 10.57 -14.39
CA PRO A 10 22.78 9.19 -14.41
C PRO A 10 24.27 9.09 -14.06
N ASP A 11 24.64 8.00 -13.37
CA ASP A 11 26.04 7.66 -13.15
C ASP A 11 26.63 7.06 -14.42
N ALA A 12 27.05 7.94 -15.34
CA ALA A 12 27.65 7.55 -16.60
C ALA A 12 28.92 6.70 -16.41
N ALA A 13 29.65 6.87 -15.30
CA ALA A 13 30.86 6.11 -15.03
C ALA A 13 30.53 4.65 -14.65
N ALA A 14 29.54 4.45 -13.77
CA ALA A 14 29.06 3.11 -13.44
C ALA A 14 28.42 2.42 -14.66
N LEU A 15 27.58 3.14 -15.40
CA LEU A 15 26.96 2.65 -16.64
C LEU A 15 28.01 2.17 -17.63
N TRP A 16 29.06 2.97 -17.87
CA TRP A 16 30.14 2.58 -18.76
C TRP A 16 30.98 1.43 -18.21
N LYS A 17 31.26 1.39 -16.89
CA LYS A 17 32.03 0.29 -16.28
C LYS A 17 31.34 -1.06 -16.45
N HIS A 18 30.01 -1.08 -16.40
CA HIS A 18 29.20 -2.30 -16.42
C HIS A 18 28.50 -2.57 -17.76
N HIS A 19 28.87 -1.87 -18.84
CA HIS A 19 28.24 -1.99 -20.16
C HIS A 19 28.22 -3.40 -20.75
N GLN A 20 29.17 -4.26 -20.34
CA GLN A 20 29.25 -5.66 -20.78
C GLN A 20 28.11 -6.54 -20.25
N LEU A 21 27.44 -6.10 -19.18
CA LEU A 21 26.27 -6.77 -18.61
C LEU A 21 24.97 -6.36 -19.31
N TRP A 22 25.03 -5.43 -20.26
CA TRP A 22 23.85 -4.94 -20.95
C TRP A 22 23.53 -5.88 -22.10
N ASP A 23 22.31 -6.42 -22.13
CA ASP A 23 21.88 -7.22 -23.29
C ASP A 23 21.78 -6.33 -24.55
N HIS A 24 21.05 -5.22 -24.45
CA HIS A 24 20.84 -4.26 -25.55
C HIS A 24 20.69 -2.80 -25.07
N SER A 25 19.98 -2.62 -23.95
CA SER A 25 19.72 -1.32 -23.34
C SER A 25 19.56 -1.46 -21.84
N VAL A 26 19.99 -0.47 -21.07
CA VAL A 26 19.59 -0.31 -19.67
C VAL A 26 18.41 0.64 -19.60
N LYS A 27 17.30 0.16 -19.04
CA LYS A 27 16.11 0.97 -18.77
C LYS A 27 15.97 1.10 -17.27
N GLU A 28 15.85 2.32 -16.80
CA GLU A 28 15.60 2.64 -15.40
C GLU A 28 14.42 3.61 -15.34
N HIS A 29 13.65 3.52 -14.27
CA HIS A 29 12.65 4.52 -13.94
C HIS A 29 12.79 4.91 -12.48
N VAL A 30 12.54 6.19 -12.21
CA VAL A 30 12.57 6.78 -10.87
C VAL A 30 11.26 7.52 -10.67
N THR A 31 10.54 7.19 -9.62
CA THR A 31 9.29 7.86 -9.26
C THR A 31 9.52 8.73 -8.02
N LEU A 32 9.18 10.01 -8.14
CA LEU A 32 9.28 11.02 -7.09
C LEU A 32 7.88 11.33 -6.57
N TYR A 33 7.62 11.03 -5.30
CA TYR A 33 6.31 11.22 -4.69
C TYR A 33 6.25 12.50 -3.86
N ASN A 34 5.12 13.21 -3.93
CA ASN A 34 4.82 14.25 -2.97
C ASN A 34 4.42 13.62 -1.64
N ILE A 35 5.22 13.88 -0.59
CA ILE A 35 4.99 13.34 0.74
C ILE A 35 3.65 13.73 1.37
N LYS A 36 3.05 14.83 0.92
CA LYS A 36 1.72 15.28 1.38
C LYS A 36 0.58 14.58 0.67
N GLN A 37 0.84 14.08 -0.54
CA GLN A 37 -0.15 13.48 -1.41
C GLN A 37 0.55 12.51 -2.35
N PHE A 38 0.63 11.22 -1.99
CA PHE A 38 1.33 10.22 -2.80
C PHE A 38 0.72 10.01 -4.20
N ALA A 39 -0.57 10.37 -4.38
CA ALA A 39 -1.20 10.41 -5.69
C ALA A 39 -0.59 11.44 -6.65
N GLU A 40 0.10 12.46 -6.11
CA GLU A 40 0.91 13.38 -6.90
C GLU A 40 2.34 12.84 -6.95
N HIS A 41 2.72 12.26 -8.08
CA HIS A 41 4.05 11.74 -8.32
C HIS A 41 4.57 12.12 -9.71
N TYR A 42 5.90 12.05 -9.87
CA TYR A 42 6.60 12.39 -11.09
C TYR A 42 7.51 11.24 -11.49
N GLN A 43 7.34 10.71 -12.70
CA GLN A 43 8.15 9.61 -13.21
C GLN A 43 9.24 10.14 -14.14
N VAL A 44 10.48 9.72 -13.90
CA VAL A 44 11.64 9.98 -14.74
C VAL A 44 12.13 8.65 -15.30
N THR A 45 12.03 8.49 -16.61
CA THR A 45 12.41 7.25 -17.30
C THR A 45 13.69 7.48 -18.09
N LEU A 46 14.68 6.64 -17.88
CA LEU A 46 15.99 6.69 -18.52
C LEU A 46 16.19 5.43 -19.35
N CYS A 47 16.74 5.58 -20.56
CA CYS A 47 17.10 4.48 -21.42
C CYS A 47 18.50 4.74 -22.00
N PHE A 48 19.45 3.86 -21.70
CA PHE A 48 20.82 3.90 -22.19
C PHE A 48 21.06 2.74 -23.15
N THR A 49 21.69 3.02 -24.29
CA THR A 49 22.01 2.03 -25.31
C THR A 49 23.46 2.18 -25.76
N CYS A 50 24.17 1.07 -25.90
CA CYS A 50 25.53 1.04 -26.45
C CYS A 50 25.49 0.91 -27.98
N SER A 51 25.06 1.96 -28.72
CA SER A 51 25.19 2.16 -30.20
C SER A 51 24.83 0.99 -31.15
N ASN A 52 23.84 1.09 -32.04
CA ASN A 52 23.83 1.77 -33.35
C ASN A 52 22.36 2.11 -33.67
N VAL A 53 22.08 3.15 -34.46
CA VAL A 53 20.72 3.62 -34.79
C VAL A 53 19.85 2.51 -35.43
N ALA A 54 20.48 1.50 -36.04
CA ALA A 54 19.80 0.31 -36.57
C ALA A 54 19.17 -0.59 -35.49
N SER A 55 19.67 -0.55 -34.25
CA SER A 55 19.15 -1.33 -33.12
C SER A 55 17.85 -0.76 -32.54
N PHE A 56 17.40 0.42 -32.97
CA PHE A 56 16.13 1.02 -32.54
C PHE A 56 14.89 0.27 -33.06
N TYR A 57 15.04 -0.56 -34.10
CA TYR A 57 13.95 -1.35 -34.68
C TYR A 57 13.69 -2.66 -33.95
N ILE A 58 14.58 -3.06 -33.03
CA ILE A 58 14.37 -4.22 -32.18
C ILE A 58 13.86 -3.67 -30.83
N PRO A 59 12.59 -3.89 -30.48
CA PRO A 59 12.13 -3.58 -29.13
C PRO A 59 13.07 -4.29 -28.16
N PRO A 60 13.73 -3.59 -27.22
CA PRO A 60 14.63 -4.25 -26.29
C PRO A 60 13.79 -5.24 -25.48
N ASN A 61 13.98 -6.53 -25.72
CA ASN A 61 13.55 -7.58 -24.80
C ASN A 61 14.39 -7.39 -23.55
N ILE A 62 13.73 -6.98 -22.47
CA ILE A 62 14.35 -6.89 -21.17
C ILE A 62 14.62 -8.36 -20.76
N SER A 63 15.82 -8.69 -20.30
CA SER A 63 16.02 -9.89 -19.49
C SER A 63 15.31 -9.62 -18.16
N GLU A 64 14.02 -9.93 -18.10
CA GLU A 64 13.04 -9.47 -17.11
C GLU A 64 13.13 -10.17 -15.75
N SER A 65 14.06 -11.10 -15.53
CA SER A 65 14.06 -11.93 -14.32
C SER A 65 14.34 -11.12 -13.04
N TYR A 66 15.31 -10.20 -13.07
CA TYR A 66 15.72 -9.46 -11.87
C TYR A 66 14.69 -8.42 -11.39
N PRO A 67 14.15 -7.52 -12.24
CA PRO A 67 13.16 -6.54 -11.79
C PRO A 67 11.86 -7.19 -11.32
N VAL A 68 11.48 -8.32 -11.93
CA VAL A 68 10.30 -9.09 -11.54
C VAL A 68 10.49 -9.72 -10.16
N SER A 69 11.61 -10.41 -9.91
CA SER A 69 11.87 -10.98 -8.58
C SER A 69 12.02 -9.93 -7.48
N ALA A 70 12.57 -8.76 -7.80
CA ALA A 70 12.59 -7.64 -6.86
C ALA A 70 11.19 -7.14 -6.52
N LEU A 71 10.28 -7.08 -7.50
CA LEU A 71 8.88 -6.70 -7.27
C LEU A 71 8.13 -7.74 -6.44
N GLU A 72 8.34 -9.04 -6.69
CA GLU A 72 7.80 -10.13 -5.88
C GLU A 72 8.19 -9.97 -4.40
N ASP A 73 9.49 -9.74 -4.13
CA ASP A 73 10.00 -9.53 -2.77
C ASP A 73 9.39 -8.30 -2.10
N ILE A 74 9.20 -7.21 -2.85
CA ILE A 74 8.59 -5.98 -2.36
C ILE A 74 7.12 -6.22 -2.00
N VAL A 75 6.37 -6.90 -2.88
CA VAL A 75 4.96 -7.26 -2.63
C VAL A 75 4.85 -8.18 -1.41
N ALA A 76 5.70 -9.20 -1.30
CA ALA A 76 5.69 -10.11 -0.17
C ALA A 76 5.95 -9.39 1.17
N LYS A 77 6.97 -8.51 1.21
CA LYS A 77 7.28 -7.68 2.39
C LYS A 77 6.13 -6.73 2.73
N PHE A 78 5.53 -6.10 1.72
CA PHE A 78 4.37 -5.24 1.90
C PHE A 78 3.21 -6.01 2.54
N LEU A 79 2.88 -7.20 2.05
CA LEU A 79 1.77 -8.00 2.58
C LEU A 79 2.02 -8.44 4.03
N GLN A 80 3.26 -8.80 4.36
CA GLN A 80 3.65 -9.11 5.74
C GLN A 80 3.49 -7.88 6.66
N ASN A 81 3.99 -6.72 6.22
CA ASN A 81 3.87 -5.47 6.97
C ASN A 81 2.42 -5.00 7.07
N TYR A 82 1.60 -5.27 6.05
CA TYR A 82 0.18 -4.97 6.01
C TYR A 82 -0.54 -5.69 7.13
N GLU A 83 -0.44 -7.02 7.18
CA GLU A 83 -1.07 -7.84 8.21
C GLU A 83 -0.59 -7.46 9.62
N TYR A 84 0.73 -7.28 9.78
CA TYR A 84 1.33 -6.89 11.06
C TYR A 84 0.80 -5.54 11.55
N THR A 85 0.78 -4.52 10.68
CA THR A 85 0.41 -3.15 11.06
C THR A 85 -1.06 -3.08 11.48
N TRP A 86 -1.95 -3.78 10.77
CA TRP A 86 -3.37 -3.81 11.14
C TRP A 86 -3.62 -4.57 12.45
N LYS A 87 -2.98 -5.73 12.66
CA LYS A 87 -3.06 -6.45 13.93
C LYS A 87 -2.53 -5.61 15.09
N TRP A 88 -1.42 -4.90 14.88
CA TRP A 88 -0.84 -4.02 15.87
C TRP A 88 -1.78 -2.86 16.22
N LEU A 89 -2.39 -2.21 15.22
CA LEU A 89 -3.39 -1.16 15.42
C LEU A 89 -4.57 -1.65 16.29
N ILE A 90 -5.15 -2.79 15.92
CA ILE A 90 -6.29 -3.35 16.65
C ILE A 90 -5.90 -3.67 18.09
N SER A 91 -4.76 -4.34 18.31
CA SER A 91 -4.25 -4.66 19.64
C SER A 91 -3.94 -3.42 20.49
N TYR A 92 -3.37 -2.37 19.88
CA TYR A 92 -3.06 -1.12 20.56
C TYR A 92 -4.33 -0.46 21.10
N HIS A 93 -5.38 -0.37 20.28
CA HIS A 93 -6.66 0.20 20.71
C HIS A 93 -7.34 -0.64 21.79
N GLU A 94 -7.30 -1.97 21.70
CA GLU A 94 -7.86 -2.83 22.75
C GLU A 94 -7.18 -2.63 24.10
N LYS A 95 -5.84 -2.52 24.12
CA LYS A 95 -5.07 -2.22 25.33
C LYS A 95 -5.39 -0.82 25.88
N ALA A 96 -5.53 0.18 25.00
CA ALA A 96 -5.89 1.54 25.39
C ALA A 96 -7.28 1.62 26.02
N LEU A 97 -8.27 0.93 25.45
CA LEU A 97 -9.62 0.81 25.98
C LEU A 97 -9.63 0.16 27.36
N MET A 98 -8.94 -0.98 27.54
CA MET A 98 -8.85 -1.65 28.85
C MET A 98 -8.24 -0.78 29.94
N THR A 99 -7.28 0.08 29.59
CA THR A 99 -6.66 1.03 30.51
C THR A 99 -7.64 2.12 30.97
N GLN A 100 -8.57 2.55 30.10
CA GLN A 100 -9.59 3.56 30.44
C GLN A 100 -10.73 2.99 31.30
N PHE A 101 -11.17 1.75 31.04
CA PHE A 101 -12.24 1.10 31.83
C PHE A 101 -11.80 0.67 33.23
N SER A 102 -10.50 0.55 33.49
CA SER A 102 -9.98 0.28 34.85
C SER A 102 -10.20 1.46 35.82
N SER A 103 -10.62 2.64 35.32
CA SER A 103 -10.85 3.85 36.14
C SER A 103 -12.32 4.20 36.41
N LYS A 104 -13.30 3.52 35.79
CA LYS A 104 -14.74 3.73 36.05
C LYS A 104 -15.53 2.42 36.04
N ASN A 105 -16.38 2.25 37.06
CA ASN A 105 -17.18 1.06 37.36
C ASN A 105 -17.79 0.36 36.11
N PRO A 106 -17.80 -0.98 36.06
CA PRO A 106 -18.27 -1.74 34.91
C PRO A 106 -19.78 -1.97 34.99
N THR A 107 -20.57 -1.11 34.36
CA THR A 107 -21.98 -1.44 34.06
C THR A 107 -22.37 -0.89 32.69
N SER A 108 -21.93 -1.60 31.65
CA SER A 108 -22.71 -1.84 30.42
C SER A 108 -21.83 -2.66 29.47
N GLN A 109 -22.06 -3.97 29.41
CA GLN A 109 -21.62 -4.79 28.28
C GLN A 109 -22.40 -4.31 27.05
N SER A 110 -21.81 -3.40 26.29
CA SER A 110 -22.25 -3.15 24.91
C SER A 110 -21.74 -4.32 24.10
N VAL A 111 -22.63 -5.25 23.74
CA VAL A 111 -22.42 -6.23 22.68
C VAL A 111 -22.48 -5.43 21.37
N GLY A 112 -21.44 -4.64 21.11
CA GLY A 112 -21.29 -3.93 19.86
C GLY A 112 -20.96 -4.92 18.75
N THR A 113 -21.60 -4.76 17.59
CA THR A 113 -21.19 -5.41 16.35
C THR A 113 -19.71 -5.06 16.04
N ALA A 114 -18.99 -5.91 15.30
CA ALA A 114 -17.56 -5.68 15.04
C ALA A 114 -17.29 -4.39 14.23
N ALA A 115 -18.25 -3.97 13.40
CA ALA A 115 -18.18 -2.79 12.54
C ALA A 115 -18.04 -1.44 13.28
N PRO A 116 -18.89 -1.09 14.27
CA PRO A 116 -18.73 0.16 15.02
C PRO A 116 -17.41 0.25 15.79
N LYS A 117 -16.94 -0.86 16.38
CA LYS A 117 -15.64 -0.89 17.08
C LYS A 117 -14.47 -0.59 16.12
N LEU A 118 -14.47 -1.21 14.95
CA LEU A 118 -13.42 -0.99 13.95
C LEU A 118 -13.51 0.43 13.36
N SER A 119 -14.71 0.95 13.13
CA SER A 119 -14.92 2.33 12.66
C SER A 119 -14.31 3.35 13.63
N GLU A 120 -14.52 3.18 14.94
CA GLU A 120 -13.91 4.04 15.97
C GLU A 120 -12.37 4.00 15.91
N ILE A 121 -11.77 2.81 15.84
CA ILE A 121 -10.32 2.62 15.71
C ILE A 121 -9.76 3.36 14.48
N LEU A 122 -10.43 3.25 13.34
CA LEU A 122 -9.98 3.88 12.09
C LEU A 122 -10.14 5.40 12.11
N ASN A 123 -11.20 5.93 12.73
CA ASN A 123 -11.41 7.38 12.89
C ASN A 123 -10.38 8.00 13.84
N ASP A 124 -10.02 7.31 14.91
CA ASP A 124 -8.95 7.74 15.82
C ASP A 124 -7.62 7.81 15.09
N LEU A 125 -7.28 6.77 14.31
CA LEU A 125 -6.06 6.75 13.50
C LEU A 125 -6.05 7.88 12.46
N GLU A 126 -7.15 8.13 11.77
CA GLU A 126 -7.30 9.25 10.82
C GLU A 126 -7.03 10.59 11.52
N THR A 127 -7.60 10.80 12.70
CA THR A 127 -7.41 12.03 13.48
C THR A 127 -5.94 12.21 13.89
N VAL A 128 -5.26 11.14 14.31
CA VAL A 128 -3.83 11.19 14.65
C VAL A 128 -2.96 11.47 13.42
N LEU A 129 -3.31 10.88 12.27
CA LEU A 129 -2.60 11.10 11.01
C LEU A 129 -2.70 12.54 10.52
N ASP A 130 -3.86 13.17 10.68
CA ASP A 130 -4.09 14.57 10.33
C ASP A 130 -3.29 15.55 11.20
N LEU A 131 -3.09 15.20 12.48
CA LEU A 131 -2.31 16.01 13.42
C LEU A 131 -0.79 15.80 13.26
N ALA A 132 -0.36 14.65 12.76
CA ALA A 132 1.05 14.34 12.58
C ALA A 132 1.62 15.03 11.33
N SER A 133 2.73 15.76 11.46
CA SER A 133 3.44 16.31 10.29
C SER A 133 3.85 15.18 9.34
N PRO A 134 3.73 15.34 8.00
CA PRO A 134 4.17 14.34 7.04
C PRO A 134 5.69 14.19 7.16
N LEU A 135 6.12 13.05 7.68
CA LEU A 135 7.52 12.64 7.76
C LEU A 135 7.76 11.56 6.72
N SER A 136 9.01 11.48 6.23
CA SER A 136 9.36 10.50 5.22
C SER A 136 8.97 9.12 5.75
N PRO A 137 8.21 8.33 4.99
CA PRO A 137 7.88 6.98 5.42
C PRO A 137 9.18 6.25 5.67
N ARG A 138 9.37 5.78 6.90
CA ARG A 138 10.46 4.91 7.29
C ARG A 138 9.81 3.67 7.85
N ASN A 139 10.07 2.52 7.24
CA ASN A 139 9.69 1.24 7.84
C ASN A 139 10.57 1.02 9.09
N PRO A 140 10.04 1.16 10.32
CA PRO A 140 10.85 0.91 11.52
C PRO A 140 11.20 -0.58 11.66
N ILE A 141 10.43 -1.46 11.00
CA ILE A 141 10.53 -2.92 11.04
C ILE A 141 11.81 -3.45 10.38
N HIS A 142 12.55 -2.64 9.60
CA HIS A 142 13.85 -3.07 9.05
C HIS A 142 14.95 -3.24 10.12
N ALA A 143 14.73 -2.82 11.37
CA ALA A 143 15.73 -2.97 12.42
C ALA A 143 15.61 -4.27 13.23
N ASP A 144 14.40 -4.84 13.40
CA ASP A 144 14.22 -6.08 14.16
C ASP A 144 12.88 -6.74 13.77
N MET A 145 12.93 -7.79 12.95
CA MET A 145 11.83 -8.76 12.85
C MET A 145 11.74 -9.51 14.19
N GLN A 146 11.09 -8.90 15.18
CA GLN A 146 10.55 -9.67 16.31
C GLN A 146 9.20 -10.22 15.88
N THR A 147 9.19 -11.54 15.65
CA THR A 147 8.00 -12.37 15.57
C THR A 147 7.02 -11.97 16.69
N PHE A 148 5.75 -11.76 16.32
CA PHE A 148 4.69 -11.31 17.24
C PHE A 148 4.57 -12.19 18.52
N ASP A 149 5.09 -13.41 18.48
CA ASP A 149 5.13 -14.36 19.61
C ASP A 149 6.08 -13.96 20.76
N GLU A 150 7.09 -13.10 20.54
CA GLU A 150 8.05 -12.74 21.60
C GLU A 150 7.70 -11.45 22.37
N MET A 151 6.67 -10.71 21.95
CA MET A 151 6.30 -9.42 22.54
C MET A 151 5.10 -9.49 23.50
N GLU A 152 4.69 -10.69 23.92
CA GLU A 152 3.72 -10.88 25.02
C GLU A 152 4.30 -10.48 26.40
N THR A 153 5.59 -10.23 26.49
CA THR A 153 6.23 -9.69 27.71
C THR A 153 6.84 -8.33 27.41
N VAL A 154 6.10 -7.23 27.66
CA VAL A 154 6.58 -5.95 28.24
C VAL A 154 5.53 -4.83 28.06
N SER A 155 5.25 -4.15 29.17
CA SER A 155 4.44 -2.94 29.37
C SER A 155 2.92 -3.05 29.15
N THR A 156 2.18 -2.97 30.26
CA THR A 156 0.71 -2.90 30.35
C THR A 156 0.14 -1.51 30.03
N VAL A 157 0.98 -0.52 29.68
CA VAL A 157 0.55 0.85 29.37
C VAL A 157 0.95 1.19 27.94
N PRO A 158 0.02 1.64 27.08
CA PRO A 158 0.34 2.12 25.74
C PRO A 158 1.26 3.35 25.85
N ASN A 159 2.48 3.25 25.31
CA ASN A 159 3.43 4.36 25.32
C ASN A 159 3.16 5.32 24.15
N ARG A 160 3.49 6.61 24.31
CA ARG A 160 3.41 7.62 23.23
C ARG A 160 4.33 7.28 22.06
N ASP A 161 5.43 6.60 22.34
CA ASP A 161 6.36 6.12 21.31
C ASP A 161 5.74 5.03 20.44
N ASP A 162 4.91 4.15 21.02
CA ASP A 162 4.25 3.06 20.29
C ASP A 162 3.25 3.61 19.26
N LEU A 163 2.44 4.60 19.67
CA LEU A 163 1.51 5.27 18.76
C LEU A 163 2.25 5.99 17.63
N TYR A 164 3.37 6.66 17.95
CA TYR A 164 4.17 7.32 16.94
C TYR A 164 4.77 6.32 15.93
N GLN A 165 5.29 5.19 16.40
CA GLN A 165 5.80 4.14 15.53
C GLN A 165 4.69 3.51 14.68
N LEU A 166 3.52 3.27 15.25
CA LEU A 166 2.36 2.75 14.52
C LEU A 166 1.93 3.69 13.38
N VAL A 167 1.89 5.00 13.65
CA VAL A 167 1.60 6.03 12.64
C VAL A 167 2.65 6.04 11.52
N GLN A 168 3.93 5.85 11.86
CA GLN A 168 5.00 5.74 10.87
C GLN A 168 4.87 4.46 10.03
N SER A 169 4.61 3.31 10.66
CA SER A 169 4.39 2.04 9.98
C SER A 169 3.20 2.11 9.04
N TYR A 170 2.07 2.70 9.46
CA TYR A 170 0.92 2.90 8.59
C TYR A 170 1.26 3.79 7.39
N ARG A 171 2.01 4.89 7.59
CA ARG A 171 2.42 5.77 6.49
C ARG A 171 3.37 5.09 5.52
N ALA A 172 4.29 4.26 6.02
CA ALA A 172 5.18 3.45 5.19
C ALA A 172 4.40 2.42 4.38
N LEU A 173 3.47 1.71 5.03
CA LEU A 173 2.57 0.79 4.36
C LEU A 173 1.75 1.47 3.26
N TYR A 174 1.21 2.64 3.56
CA TYR A 174 0.42 3.42 2.61
C TYR A 174 1.26 3.90 1.41
N PHE A 175 2.50 4.32 1.65
CA PHE A 175 3.45 4.64 0.59
C PHE A 175 3.79 3.42 -0.26
N ASP A 176 4.13 2.29 0.39
CA ASP A 176 4.49 1.04 -0.29
C ASP A 176 3.36 0.57 -1.22
N PHE A 177 2.10 0.75 -0.82
CA PHE A 177 0.95 0.42 -1.66
C PHE A 177 0.86 1.27 -2.94
N TYR A 178 1.11 2.58 -2.85
CA TYR A 178 1.17 3.46 -4.03
C TYR A 178 2.34 3.08 -4.93
N TYR A 179 3.52 2.86 -4.34
CA TYR A 179 4.71 2.46 -5.06
C TYR A 179 4.50 1.14 -5.82
N ILE A 180 3.99 0.11 -5.13
CA ILE A 180 3.66 -1.18 -5.74
C ILE A 180 2.65 -1.01 -6.87
N THR A 181 1.63 -0.16 -6.68
CA THR A 181 0.64 0.10 -7.73
C THR A 181 1.30 0.66 -8.99
N ASP A 182 2.16 1.66 -8.85
CA ASP A 182 2.87 2.28 -9.97
C ASP A 182 3.83 1.29 -10.66
N GLU A 183 4.55 0.45 -9.89
CA GLU A 183 5.40 -0.61 -10.45
C GLU A 183 4.57 -1.64 -11.22
N LEU A 184 3.44 -2.11 -10.66
CA LEU A 184 2.56 -3.06 -11.32
C LEU A 184 1.99 -2.49 -12.62
N VAL A 185 1.61 -1.21 -12.65
CA VAL A 185 1.22 -0.52 -13.89
C VAL A 185 2.39 -0.48 -14.87
N TRP A 186 3.58 -0.10 -14.40
CA TRP A 186 4.77 0.02 -15.24
C TRP A 186 5.09 -1.29 -15.96
N TYR A 187 5.19 -2.40 -15.23
CA TYR A 187 5.47 -3.72 -15.81
C TYR A 187 4.24 -4.35 -16.50
N GLY A 188 3.04 -3.97 -16.08
CA GLY A 188 1.78 -4.50 -16.62
C GLY A 188 1.40 -3.91 -17.98
N VAL A 189 1.82 -2.68 -18.26
CA VAL A 189 1.55 -2.00 -19.55
C VAL A 189 2.73 -2.13 -20.52
N ARG A 190 3.96 -2.33 -20.02
CA ARG A 190 5.17 -2.35 -20.84
C ARG A 190 5.87 -3.71 -20.77
N GLY A 191 5.74 -4.53 -21.82
CA GLY A 191 6.65 -5.66 -22.06
C GLY A 191 6.01 -7.05 -21.98
N ASN A 192 6.82 -8.07 -21.71
CA ASN A 192 6.40 -9.46 -21.67
C ASN A 192 5.95 -9.90 -20.25
N ALA A 193 6.25 -9.09 -19.23
CA ALA A 193 5.89 -9.33 -17.84
C ALA A 193 4.41 -9.07 -17.48
N VAL A 194 3.55 -8.74 -18.45
CA VAL A 194 2.12 -8.41 -18.21
C VAL A 194 1.43 -9.48 -17.36
N ARG A 195 1.59 -10.75 -17.71
CA ARG A 195 0.95 -11.86 -16.97
C ARG A 195 1.43 -11.94 -15.52
N HIS A 196 2.71 -11.69 -15.32
CA HIS A 196 3.31 -11.75 -13.99
C HIS A 196 2.88 -10.55 -13.13
N SER A 197 2.91 -9.34 -13.69
CA SER A 197 2.40 -8.15 -13.02
C SER A 197 0.93 -8.30 -12.63
N LEU A 198 0.09 -8.82 -13.53
CA LEU A 198 -1.33 -9.05 -13.22
C LEU A 198 -1.52 -10.12 -12.13
N ALA A 199 -0.70 -11.17 -12.10
CA ALA A 199 -0.76 -12.16 -11.02
C ALA A 199 -0.35 -11.56 -9.66
N LEU A 200 0.70 -10.72 -9.64
CA LEU A 200 1.10 -10.00 -8.43
C LEU A 200 0.05 -8.98 -8.00
N ALA A 201 -0.60 -8.29 -8.94
CA ALA A 201 -1.71 -7.39 -8.64
C ALA A 201 -2.89 -8.15 -8.02
N ASP A 202 -3.27 -9.30 -8.60
CA ASP A 202 -4.33 -10.15 -8.07
C ASP A 202 -4.03 -10.59 -6.63
N LEU A 203 -2.78 -11.01 -6.36
CA LEU A 203 -2.33 -11.34 -5.01
C LEU A 203 -2.38 -10.12 -4.07
N ALA A 204 -1.77 -9.00 -4.46
CA ALA A 204 -1.63 -7.83 -3.59
C ALA A 204 -2.99 -7.22 -3.24
N TYR A 205 -3.80 -6.91 -4.24
CA TYR A 205 -5.13 -6.35 -4.04
C TYR A 205 -6.10 -7.38 -3.44
N GLY A 206 -6.00 -8.64 -3.83
CA GLY A 206 -6.79 -9.73 -3.27
C GLY A 206 -6.58 -9.85 -1.77
N VAL A 207 -5.34 -9.83 -1.28
CA VAL A 207 -5.07 -9.89 0.16
C VAL A 207 -5.54 -8.61 0.86
N VAL A 208 -5.25 -7.43 0.32
CA VAL A 208 -5.62 -6.14 0.92
C VAL A 208 -7.14 -6.02 1.08
N PHE A 209 -7.92 -6.30 0.04
CA PHE A 209 -9.37 -6.10 0.11
C PHE A 209 -10.16 -7.28 0.70
N ASN A 210 -9.55 -8.46 0.81
CA ASN A 210 -10.12 -9.57 1.61
C ASN A 210 -9.79 -9.46 3.10
N HIS A 211 -8.97 -8.50 3.51
CA HIS A 211 -8.68 -8.26 4.91
C HIS A 211 -9.93 -7.83 5.69
N GLU A 212 -10.02 -8.22 6.96
CA GLU A 212 -11.16 -7.92 7.84
C GLU A 212 -11.49 -6.42 7.88
N VAL A 213 -10.46 -5.58 7.81
CA VAL A 213 -10.59 -4.12 7.83
C VAL A 213 -11.48 -3.57 6.70
N PHE A 214 -11.54 -4.26 5.56
CA PHE A 214 -12.46 -3.94 4.46
C PHE A 214 -13.74 -4.78 4.52
N GLN A 215 -13.61 -6.09 4.75
CA GLN A 215 -14.73 -7.03 4.71
C GLN A 215 -15.83 -6.71 5.73
N THR A 216 -15.47 -6.17 6.89
CA THR A 216 -16.44 -5.73 7.91
C THR A 216 -17.43 -4.69 7.38
N PHE A 217 -17.04 -3.83 6.43
CA PHE A 217 -17.93 -2.80 5.88
C PHE A 217 -18.61 -3.22 4.56
N VAL A 218 -18.06 -4.23 3.87
CA VAL A 218 -18.62 -4.72 2.59
C VAL A 218 -19.80 -5.66 2.82
N GLY A 219 -19.76 -6.49 3.88
CA GLY A 219 -20.73 -7.54 4.16
C GLY A 219 -22.11 -7.09 4.66
N ASP A 220 -22.20 -5.96 5.38
CA ASP A 220 -23.42 -5.54 6.09
C ASP A 220 -24.51 -4.89 5.21
N ALA A 221 -24.19 -4.57 3.95
CA ALA A 221 -25.12 -3.90 3.04
C ALA A 221 -26.29 -4.79 2.57
N ARG A 222 -26.26 -6.11 2.79
CA ARG A 222 -27.31 -7.05 2.34
C ARG A 222 -28.29 -7.48 3.43
N THR A 223 -28.01 -7.21 4.70
CA THR A 223 -28.76 -7.78 5.84
C THR A 223 -29.30 -6.74 6.83
N SER A 224 -28.89 -5.47 6.72
CA SER A 224 -29.39 -4.41 7.59
C SER A 224 -30.73 -3.84 7.07
N THR A 225 -31.83 -4.38 7.57
CA THR A 225 -33.19 -3.78 7.45
C THR A 225 -33.48 -2.78 8.56
N ASP A 226 -32.56 -2.56 9.50
CA ASP A 226 -32.73 -1.63 10.61
C ASP A 226 -31.97 -0.31 10.37
N PRO A 227 -32.68 0.83 10.23
CA PRO A 227 -32.09 2.12 9.88
C PRO A 227 -31.27 2.79 11.01
N VAL A 228 -30.99 2.09 12.10
CA VAL A 228 -30.39 2.67 13.32
C VAL A 228 -28.86 2.50 13.38
N ASP A 229 -28.28 1.51 12.68
CA ASP A 229 -26.84 1.20 12.76
C ASP A 229 -26.15 1.21 11.38
N ILE A 230 -26.41 2.23 10.55
CA ILE A 230 -25.64 2.42 9.31
C ILE A 230 -24.27 3.00 9.69
N VAL A 231 -23.28 2.14 9.87
CA VAL A 231 -21.89 2.55 10.08
C VAL A 231 -21.34 3.11 8.77
N ALA A 232 -20.94 4.39 8.78
CA ALA A 232 -20.33 5.03 7.62
C ALA A 232 -18.98 4.37 7.29
N PHE A 233 -18.69 4.24 5.99
CA PHE A 233 -17.41 3.69 5.54
C PHE A 233 -16.25 4.62 5.95
N PRO A 234 -15.19 4.11 6.61
CA PRO A 234 -14.10 4.95 7.08
C PRO A 234 -13.36 5.66 5.95
N ARG A 235 -13.19 6.98 6.07
CA ARG A 235 -12.54 7.81 5.04
C ARG A 235 -11.08 7.41 4.82
N LEU A 236 -10.39 6.99 5.87
CA LEU A 236 -9.02 6.47 5.83
C LEU A 236 -8.82 5.34 4.80
N LEU A 237 -9.86 4.55 4.51
CA LEU A 237 -9.80 3.41 3.59
C LEU A 237 -10.09 3.80 2.12
N LEU A 238 -10.73 4.94 1.87
CA LEU A 238 -11.10 5.38 0.52
C LEU A 238 -9.91 5.48 -0.44
N PRO A 239 -8.74 6.02 -0.04
CA PRO A 239 -7.63 6.13 -0.96
C PRO A 239 -7.07 4.77 -1.42
N TRP A 240 -7.27 3.71 -0.65
CA TRP A 240 -6.88 2.36 -1.05
C TRP A 240 -7.74 1.86 -2.21
N ILE A 241 -9.05 2.09 -2.14
CA ILE A 241 -10.01 1.77 -3.21
C ILE A 241 -9.65 2.56 -4.48
N ARG A 242 -9.34 3.84 -4.33
CA ARG A 242 -8.94 4.71 -5.45
C ARG A 242 -7.68 4.21 -6.16
N GLN A 243 -6.73 3.61 -5.44
CA GLN A 243 -5.54 3.01 -6.05
C GLN A 243 -5.87 1.78 -6.89
N LEU A 244 -6.80 0.93 -6.45
CA LEU A 244 -7.32 -0.16 -7.29
C LEU A 244 -7.98 0.38 -8.57
N GLY A 245 -8.80 1.42 -8.44
CA GLY A 245 -9.39 2.11 -9.58
C GLY A 245 -8.34 2.69 -10.53
N HIS A 246 -7.30 3.31 -9.97
CA HIS A 246 -6.16 3.84 -10.73
C HIS A 246 -5.45 2.74 -11.51
N PHE A 247 -5.07 1.65 -10.86
CA PHE A 247 -4.46 0.48 -11.52
C PHE A 247 -5.31 -0.03 -12.67
N LEU A 248 -6.60 -0.29 -12.43
CA LEU A 248 -7.53 -0.83 -13.42
C LEU A 248 -7.75 0.10 -14.62
N SER A 249 -7.52 1.40 -14.48
CA SER A 249 -7.66 2.38 -15.56
C SER A 249 -6.61 2.25 -16.66
N PHE A 250 -5.47 1.61 -16.38
CA PHE A 250 -4.42 1.37 -17.37
C PHE A 250 -4.64 0.13 -18.24
N PHE A 251 -5.63 -0.71 -17.88
CA PHE A 251 -5.92 -1.95 -18.57
C PHE A 251 -7.28 -1.87 -19.27
N PRO A 252 -7.43 -2.46 -20.47
CA PRO A 252 -8.72 -2.54 -21.16
C PRO A 252 -9.81 -3.22 -20.30
N GLU A 253 -11.05 -2.75 -20.42
CA GLU A 253 -12.19 -3.29 -19.65
C GLU A 253 -12.48 -4.76 -19.96
N ASN A 254 -12.19 -5.20 -21.19
CA ASN A 254 -12.39 -6.57 -21.65
C ASN A 254 -11.22 -7.51 -21.31
N GLN A 255 -10.19 -7.04 -20.60
CA GLN A 255 -9.06 -7.89 -20.24
C GLN A 255 -9.44 -8.91 -19.17
N GLU A 256 -9.55 -10.17 -19.56
CA GLU A 256 -10.00 -11.30 -18.71
C GLU A 256 -9.20 -11.41 -17.41
N ALA A 257 -7.88 -11.23 -17.47
CA ALA A 257 -6.99 -11.32 -16.31
C ALA A 257 -7.26 -10.24 -15.23
N THR A 258 -7.93 -9.14 -15.58
CA THR A 258 -8.30 -8.09 -14.60
C THR A 258 -9.71 -8.25 -14.05
N GLN A 259 -10.50 -9.20 -14.56
CA GLN A 259 -11.91 -9.35 -14.17
C GLN A 259 -12.13 -9.61 -12.68
N PRO A 260 -11.33 -10.45 -11.99
CA PRO A 260 -11.49 -10.64 -10.54
C PRO A 260 -11.33 -9.32 -9.77
N LEU A 261 -10.30 -8.55 -10.10
CA LEU A 261 -10.03 -7.25 -9.50
C LEU A 261 -11.12 -6.20 -9.82
N ARG A 262 -11.68 -6.23 -11.04
CA ARG A 262 -12.82 -5.37 -11.39
C ARG A 262 -14.06 -5.70 -10.58
N GLN A 263 -14.34 -6.99 -10.32
CA GLN A 263 -15.47 -7.38 -9.47
C GLN A 263 -15.30 -6.87 -8.03
N VAL A 264 -14.09 -6.96 -7.48
CA VAL A 264 -13.76 -6.38 -6.17
C VAL A 264 -13.96 -4.87 -6.19
N TYR A 265 -13.44 -4.19 -7.22
CA TYR A 265 -13.60 -2.73 -7.36
C TYR A 265 -15.07 -2.31 -7.47
N GLU A 266 -15.90 -3.01 -8.25
CA GLU A 266 -17.33 -2.72 -8.37
C GLU A 266 -18.09 -2.81 -7.04
N GLN A 267 -17.69 -3.74 -6.15
CA GLN A 267 -18.26 -3.85 -4.81
C GLN A 267 -17.87 -2.67 -3.90
N LEU A 268 -16.67 -2.13 -4.10
CA LEU A 268 -16.07 -1.08 -3.26
C LEU A 268 -16.33 0.34 -3.77
N ARG A 269 -16.43 0.55 -5.09
CA ARG A 269 -16.54 1.89 -5.70
C ARG A 269 -17.76 2.67 -5.22
N LYS A 270 -18.80 1.99 -4.72
CA LYS A 270 -19.99 2.61 -4.12
C LYS A 270 -19.65 3.51 -2.91
N PHE A 271 -18.51 3.29 -2.26
CA PHE A 271 -18.05 4.09 -1.13
C PHE A 271 -17.28 5.35 -1.55
N GLU A 272 -16.92 5.48 -2.84
CA GLU A 272 -16.22 6.67 -3.35
C GLU A 272 -17.15 7.84 -3.71
N ALA A 273 -18.47 7.57 -3.79
CA ALA A 273 -19.51 8.47 -4.29
C ALA A 273 -20.05 9.45 -3.24
#